data_AF-A0A947EBZ7-F1
#
_entry.id   AF-A0A947EBZ7-F1
#
_cell.length_a   1.000
_cell.length_b   1.000
_cell.length_c   1.000
_cell.angle_alpha   90.00
_cell.angle_beta   90.00
_cell.angle_gamma   90.00
#
_symmetry.space_group_name_H-M   'P 1'
#
loop_
_entity.id
_entity.type
_entity.pdbx_description
1 polymer ?
#
loop_
_entity_poly.entity_id
_entity_poly.type
_entity_poly.pdbx_seq_one_letter_code
_entity_poly.pdbx_strand_id
1 'polypeptide(L)'
;SNILIIAGIWMVAAGWEKVYGSQGKLVTDGIYRYMRHPQYTGIFVITLGFMIQWPTLATMLLWPFVIWMYVRLAKREERDVLQQYPEYRAYMNRTPRFVPRLFVGPHSPPQTPMLLLLIIAVAVTGTVHDRALSLGPAFGAAREAGSYHECDPINHKGAHHGPQI
;
A
#
# COMPACT_ATOMS: atom_id res chain seq x y z
N SER A 1 0.74 6.12 9.83
CA SER A 1 0.83 6.19 8.36
C SER A 1 1.49 7.48 7.86
N ASN A 2 1.11 8.66 8.36
CA ASN A 2 1.56 9.97 7.85
C ASN A 2 3.09 10.12 7.72
N ILE A 3 3.86 9.64 8.70
CA ILE A 3 5.34 9.68 8.65
C ILE A 3 5.87 8.90 7.44
N LEU A 4 5.30 7.72 7.14
CA LEU A 4 5.71 6.92 5.98
C LEU A 4 5.37 7.65 4.68
N ILE A 5 4.17 8.23 4.59
CA ILE A 5 3.74 8.96 3.39
C ILE A 5 4.67 10.16 3.13
N ILE A 6 4.96 10.95 4.16
CA ILE A 6 5.87 12.10 4.07
C ILE A 6 7.29 11.65 3.68
N ALA A 7 7.81 10.62 4.35
CA ALA A 7 9.14 10.08 4.04
C ALA A 7 9.23 9.55 2.60
N GLY A 8 8.19 8.84 2.14
CA GLY A 8 8.15 8.32 0.79
C GLY A 8 8.00 9.42 -0.28
N ILE A 9 7.21 10.47 -0.03
CA ILE A 9 7.13 11.65 -0.91
C ILE A 9 8.50 12.31 -1.01
N TRP A 10 9.18 12.50 0.12
CA TRP A 10 10.52 13.06 0.15
C TRP A 10 11.51 12.23 -0.68
N MET A 11 11.46 10.89 -0.58
CA MET A 11 12.31 10.02 -1.39
C MET A 11 12.04 10.13 -2.90
N VAL A 12 10.77 10.24 -3.30
CA VAL A 12 10.40 10.45 -4.71
C VAL A 12 10.94 11.79 -5.21
N ALA A 13 10.71 12.87 -4.45
CA ALA A 13 11.18 14.20 -4.80
C ALA A 13 12.71 14.24 -4.95
N ALA A 14 13.45 13.72 -3.97
CA ALA A 14 14.91 13.65 -4.01
C ALA A 14 15.45 12.79 -5.16
N GLY A 15 14.75 11.70 -5.50
CA GLY A 15 15.10 10.85 -6.64
C GLY A 15 14.90 11.55 -7.98
N TRP A 16 13.79 12.29 -8.14
CA TRP A 16 13.47 13.03 -9.36
C TRP A 16 14.38 14.24 -9.57
N GLU A 17 14.63 15.04 -8.54
CA GLU A 17 15.54 16.21 -8.63
C GLU A 17 16.90 15.81 -9.21
N LYS A 18 17.44 14.68 -8.76
CA LYS A 18 18.72 14.16 -9.22
C LYS A 18 18.71 13.64 -10.66
N VAL A 19 17.64 12.96 -11.09
CA VAL A 19 17.54 12.39 -12.45
C VAL A 19 17.29 13.50 -13.48
N TYR A 20 16.38 14.42 -13.21
CA TYR A 20 16.11 15.54 -14.12
C TYR A 20 17.27 16.53 -14.15
N GLY A 21 17.92 16.77 -13.02
CA GLY A 21 19.10 17.64 -12.93
C GLY A 21 20.34 17.09 -13.66
N SER A 22 20.40 15.80 -13.96
CA SER A 22 21.57 15.19 -14.60
C SER A 22 21.57 15.28 -16.12
N GLN A 23 20.50 15.76 -16.75
CA GLN A 23 20.37 15.90 -18.21
C GLN A 23 20.75 14.61 -18.98
N GLY A 24 20.38 13.45 -18.44
CA GLY A 24 20.67 12.15 -19.07
C GLY A 24 22.07 11.59 -18.77
N LYS A 25 22.86 12.23 -17.91
CA LYS A 25 24.12 11.65 -17.40
C LYS A 25 23.87 10.65 -16.29
N LEU A 26 24.79 9.70 -16.15
CA LEU A 26 24.74 8.69 -15.09
C LEU A 26 24.89 9.34 -13.70
N VAL A 27 23.87 9.16 -12.86
CA VAL A 27 23.84 9.66 -11.47
C VAL A 27 24.22 8.56 -10.50
N THR A 28 25.23 8.82 -9.66
CA THR A 28 25.66 7.87 -8.61
C THR A 28 25.94 8.53 -7.26
N ASP A 29 25.65 9.83 -7.13
CA ASP A 29 25.91 10.66 -5.95
C ASP A 29 24.63 10.92 -5.13
N GLY A 30 24.81 11.57 -3.97
CA GLY A 30 23.69 11.91 -3.09
C GLY A 30 22.89 10.70 -2.62
N ILE A 31 21.57 10.74 -2.80
CA ILE A 31 20.67 9.64 -2.42
C ILE A 31 20.94 8.34 -3.22
N TYR A 32 21.44 8.47 -4.46
CA TYR A 32 21.82 7.33 -5.31
C TYR A 32 23.07 6.60 -4.78
N ARG A 33 23.87 7.22 -3.91
CA ARG A 33 24.98 6.53 -3.24
C ARG A 33 24.48 5.37 -2.36
N TYR A 34 23.28 5.48 -1.80
CA TYR A 34 22.75 4.54 -0.82
C TYR A 34 21.82 3.49 -1.43
N MET A 35 21.11 3.82 -2.52
CA MET A 35 20.21 2.91 -3.22
C MET A 35 20.07 3.32 -4.69
N ARG A 36 19.87 2.36 -5.61
CA ARG A 36 19.80 2.65 -7.04
C ARG A 36 18.45 3.21 -7.51
N HIS A 37 17.38 2.93 -6.77
CA HIS A 37 16.01 3.34 -7.12
C HIS A 37 15.28 3.98 -5.92
N PRO A 38 15.72 5.17 -5.46
CA PRO A 38 15.08 5.86 -4.34
C PRO A 38 13.63 6.22 -4.60
N GLN A 39 13.28 6.59 -5.84
CA GLN A 39 11.93 6.91 -6.25
C GLN A 39 10.99 5.70 -6.13
N TYR A 40 11.41 4.51 -6.56
CA TYR A 40 10.57 3.29 -6.42
C TYR A 40 10.41 2.89 -4.97
N THR A 41 11.49 3.02 -4.19
CA THR A 41 11.42 2.79 -2.74
C THR A 41 10.46 3.77 -2.07
N GLY A 42 10.47 5.04 -2.47
CA GLY A 42 9.51 6.05 -2.00
C GLY A 42 8.06 5.67 -2.33
N ILE A 43 7.78 5.22 -3.56
CA ILE A 43 6.45 4.73 -3.96
C ILE A 43 6.01 3.53 -3.11
N PHE A 44 6.90 2.58 -2.83
CA PHE A 44 6.59 1.45 -1.95
C PHE A 44 6.25 1.88 -0.53
N VAL A 45 6.98 2.87 0.01
CA VAL A 45 6.74 3.41 1.35
C VAL A 45 5.43 4.20 1.41
N ILE A 46 5.12 5.02 0.40
CA ILE A 46 3.84 5.77 0.30
C ILE A 46 2.66 4.79 0.27
N THR A 47 2.71 3.81 -0.65
CA THR A 47 1.64 2.83 -0.82
C THR A 47 1.47 1.95 0.40
N LEU A 48 2.56 1.61 1.12
CA LEU A 48 2.50 0.93 2.41
C LEU A 48 1.84 1.82 3.48
N GLY A 49 2.18 3.11 3.51
CA GLY A 49 1.56 4.09 4.41
C GLY A 49 0.05 4.18 4.22
N PHE A 50 -0.43 4.20 2.97
CA PHE A 50 -1.86 4.16 2.66
C PHE A 50 -2.51 2.83 3.02
N MET A 51 -1.84 1.70 2.76
CA MET A 51 -2.33 0.36 3.12
C MET A 51 -2.58 0.22 4.62
N ILE A 52 -1.71 0.80 5.47
CA ILE A 52 -1.85 0.78 6.93
C ILE A 52 -3.06 1.62 7.39
N GLN A 53 -3.42 2.67 6.66
CA GLN A 53 -4.51 3.56 7.05
C GLN A 53 -5.89 2.99 6.74
N TRP A 54 -6.01 2.25 5.62
CA TRP A 54 -7.25 1.59 5.19
C TRP A 54 -6.94 0.20 4.64
N PRO A 55 -6.67 -0.79 5.52
CA PRO A 55 -6.30 -2.13 5.08
C PRO A 55 -7.52 -2.83 4.47
N THR A 56 -7.60 -2.84 3.14
CA THR A 56 -8.59 -3.61 2.39
C THR A 56 -7.93 -4.84 1.77
N LEU A 57 -8.69 -5.92 1.61
CA LEU A 57 -8.21 -7.14 0.95
C LEU A 57 -7.63 -6.84 -0.45
N ALA A 58 -8.28 -5.93 -1.19
CA ALA A 58 -7.79 -5.44 -2.47
C ALA A 58 -6.39 -4.81 -2.35
N THR A 59 -6.19 -3.88 -1.41
CA THR A 59 -4.87 -3.24 -1.21
C THR A 59 -3.80 -4.22 -0.75
N MET A 60 -4.15 -5.21 0.08
CA MET A 60 -3.20 -6.23 0.55
C MET A 60 -2.72 -7.16 -0.57
N LEU A 61 -3.58 -7.46 -1.55
CA LEU A 61 -3.22 -8.26 -2.72
C LEU A 61 -2.52 -7.43 -3.81
N LEU A 62 -2.96 -6.19 -4.03
CA LEU A 62 -2.40 -5.31 -5.05
C LEU A 62 -1.00 -4.81 -4.68
N TRP A 63 -0.73 -4.55 -3.41
CA TRP A 63 0.57 -4.03 -2.97
C TRP A 63 1.77 -4.93 -3.35
N PRO A 64 1.78 -6.25 -3.07
CA PRO A 64 2.87 -7.13 -3.51
C PRO A 64 2.94 -7.27 -5.04
N PHE A 65 1.80 -7.18 -5.74
CA PHE A 65 1.77 -7.16 -7.20
C PHE A 65 2.47 -5.92 -7.78
N VAL A 66 2.19 -4.74 -7.20
CA VAL A 66 2.87 -3.48 -7.56
C VAL A 66 4.37 -3.60 -7.34
N ILE A 67 4.80 -4.10 -6.17
CA ILE A 67 6.23 -4.32 -5.91
C ILE A 67 6.85 -5.22 -6.98
N TRP A 68 6.22 -6.35 -7.29
CA TRP A 68 6.72 -7.28 -8.28
C TRP A 68 6.89 -6.61 -9.66
N MET A 69 5.88 -5.83 -10.09
CA MET A 69 5.93 -5.10 -11.35
C MET A 69 7.08 -4.10 -11.40
N TYR A 70 7.23 -3.28 -10.35
CA TYR A 70 8.30 -2.28 -10.27
C TYR A 70 9.70 -2.90 -10.17
N VAL A 71 9.84 -4.04 -9.48
CA VAL A 71 11.10 -4.80 -9.45
C VAL A 71 11.46 -5.28 -10.84
N ARG A 72 10.49 -5.74 -11.63
CA ARG A 72 10.70 -6.16 -13.02
C ARG A 72 11.10 -4.98 -13.90
N LEU A 73 10.45 -3.83 -13.72
CA LEU A 73 10.75 -2.60 -14.44
C LEU A 73 12.17 -2.11 -14.14
N ALA A 74 12.54 -2.00 -12.86
CA ALA A 74 13.88 -1.62 -12.43
C ALA A 74 14.97 -2.55 -12.99
N LYS A 75 14.70 -3.86 -13.12
CA LYS A 75 15.63 -4.81 -13.75
C LYS A 75 15.80 -4.59 -15.25
N ARG A 76 14.76 -4.11 -15.95
CA ARG A 76 14.85 -3.76 -17.37
C ARG A 76 15.66 -2.48 -17.54
N GLU A 77 15.33 -1.45 -16.78
CA GLU A 77 16.07 -0.18 -16.77
C GLU A 77 17.56 -0.38 -16.45
N GLU A 78 17.89 -1.20 -15.44
CA GLU A 78 19.29 -1.54 -15.14
C GLU A 78 20.00 -2.21 -16.31
N ARG A 79 19.31 -3.03 -17.12
CA ARG A 79 19.91 -3.66 -18.31
C ARG A 79 20.15 -2.64 -19.42
N ASP A 80 19.19 -1.75 -19.65
CA ASP A 80 19.30 -0.72 -20.68
C ASP A 80 20.42 0.27 -20.32
N VAL A 81 20.51 0.69 -19.06
CA VAL A 81 21.60 1.52 -18.55
C VAL A 81 22.95 0.81 -18.63
N LEU A 82 23.03 -0.50 -18.34
CA LEU A 82 24.26 -1.27 -18.51
C LEU A 82 24.75 -1.35 -19.96
N GLN A 83 23.82 -1.33 -20.93
CA GLN A 83 24.18 -1.32 -22.35
C GLN A 83 24.77 0.03 -22.76
N GLN A 84 24.29 1.13 -22.17
CA GLN A 84 24.75 2.47 -22.47
C GLN A 84 26.00 2.88 -21.67
N TYR A 85 26.13 2.41 -20.42
CA TYR A 85 27.16 2.79 -19.47
C TYR A 85 27.77 1.56 -18.78
N PRO A 86 28.84 0.95 -19.33
CA PRO A 86 29.50 -0.22 -18.75
C PRO A 86 30.00 0.00 -17.31
N GLU A 87 30.39 1.23 -16.95
CA GLU A 87 30.80 1.66 -15.61
C GLU A 87 29.69 1.51 -14.56
N TYR A 88 28.42 1.43 -14.99
CA TYR A 88 27.28 1.17 -14.12
C TYR A 88 27.42 -0.17 -13.38
N ARG A 89 28.13 -1.15 -13.96
CA ARG A 89 28.38 -2.44 -13.30
C ARG A 89 29.15 -2.28 -11.98
N ALA A 90 30.17 -1.42 -11.95
CA ALA A 90 30.93 -1.14 -10.73
C ALA A 90 30.05 -0.47 -9.67
N TYR A 91 29.13 0.41 -10.11
CA TYR A 91 28.12 1.02 -9.25
C TYR A 91 27.11 0.00 -8.71
N MET A 92 26.64 -0.95 -9.52
CA MET A 92 25.74 -2.01 -9.07
C MET A 92 26.34 -2.90 -7.98
N ASN A 93 27.65 -3.12 -8.01
CA ASN A 93 28.35 -3.92 -6.99
C ASN A 93 28.44 -3.20 -5.63
N ARG A 94 28.47 -1.86 -5.63
CA ARG A 94 28.61 -1.04 -4.42
C ARG A 94 27.30 -0.45 -3.89
N THR A 95 26.21 -0.50 -4.67
CA THR A 95 24.94 0.12 -4.27
C THR A 95 23.79 -0.87 -4.36
N PRO A 96 23.02 -1.10 -3.28
CA PRO A 96 21.86 -1.99 -3.30
C PRO A 96 20.71 -1.39 -4.13
N ARG A 97 19.75 -2.23 -4.55
CA ARG A 97 18.69 -1.79 -5.46
C ARG A 97 17.65 -0.88 -4.79
N PHE A 98 17.08 -1.31 -3.67
CA PHE A 98 15.96 -0.63 -2.99
C PHE A 98 16.22 -0.31 -1.53
N VAL A 99 16.72 -1.27 -0.74
CA VAL A 99 16.95 -1.06 0.69
C VAL A 99 18.34 -0.43 0.91
N PRO A 100 18.43 0.73 1.57
CA PRO A 100 19.72 1.38 1.81
C PRO A 100 20.64 0.49 2.65
N ARG A 101 21.94 0.48 2.29
CA ARG A 101 22.99 -0.29 2.98
C ARG A 101 23.13 0.01 4.47
N LEU A 102 22.65 1.15 4.94
CA LEU A 102 22.61 1.46 6.38
C LEU A 102 21.76 0.46 7.20
N PHE A 103 20.87 -0.29 6.54
CA PHE A 103 20.05 -1.33 7.17
C PHE A 103 20.49 -2.77 6.81
N VAL A 104 21.47 -2.94 5.93
CA VAL A 104 21.89 -4.27 5.42
C VAL A 104 23.41 -4.38 5.56
N GLY A 105 23.88 -5.15 6.54
CA GLY A 105 25.30 -5.36 6.83
C GLY A 105 26.11 -5.90 5.63
N PRO A 106 27.45 -5.80 5.67
CA PRO A 106 28.31 -6.08 4.52
C PRO A 106 28.52 -7.61 4.32
N HIS A 107 27.49 -8.32 3.85
CA HIS A 107 27.59 -9.59 3.10
C HIS A 107 26.18 -10.09 2.75
N SER A 108 25.83 -10.17 1.45
CA SER A 108 24.72 -11.01 0.98
C SER A 108 24.83 -11.27 -0.55
N PRO A 109 24.94 -12.55 -0.99
CA PRO A 109 24.84 -12.97 -2.39
C PRO A 109 23.36 -12.93 -2.86
N PRO A 110 22.97 -13.43 -4.06
CA PRO A 110 21.85 -12.88 -4.84
C PRO A 110 20.49 -12.95 -4.12
N GLN A 111 19.78 -11.83 -4.26
CA GLN A 111 18.51 -11.43 -3.67
C GLN A 111 17.37 -12.45 -3.92
N THR A 112 17.31 -13.51 -3.10
CA THR A 112 16.16 -14.43 -2.97
C THR A 112 16.26 -15.09 -1.58
N PRO A 113 15.62 -14.50 -0.54
CA PRO A 113 14.39 -15.11 -0.03
C PRO A 113 13.37 -14.10 0.56
N MET A 114 13.51 -12.80 0.28
CA MET A 114 12.61 -11.78 0.83
C MET A 114 11.17 -11.90 0.28
N LEU A 115 11.03 -12.34 -0.98
CA LEU A 115 9.73 -12.64 -1.59
C LEU A 115 9.06 -13.85 -0.92
N LEU A 116 9.85 -14.86 -0.56
CA LEU A 116 9.35 -16.08 0.08
C LEU A 116 8.92 -15.81 1.52
N LEU A 117 9.71 -15.04 2.28
CA LEU A 117 9.37 -14.60 3.64
C LEU A 117 8.15 -13.68 3.66
N LEU A 118 7.96 -12.84 2.64
CA LEU A 118 6.76 -12.03 2.47
C LEU A 118 5.52 -12.89 2.19
N ILE A 119 5.62 -13.90 1.32
CA ILE A 119 4.53 -14.85 1.06
C ILE A 119 4.15 -15.62 2.34
N ILE A 120 5.15 -16.05 3.12
CA ILE A 120 4.94 -16.74 4.40
C ILE A 120 4.30 -15.80 5.43
N ALA A 121 4.75 -14.54 5.54
CA ALA A 121 4.17 -13.57 6.46
C ALA A 121 2.71 -13.19 6.11
N VAL A 122 2.39 -13.08 4.81
CA VAL A 122 1.03 -12.85 4.32
C VAL A 122 0.14 -14.06 4.61
N ALA A 123 0.63 -15.28 4.41
CA ALA A 123 -0.11 -16.50 4.74
C ALA A 123 -0.38 -16.63 6.26
N VAL A 124 0.57 -16.25 7.10
CA VAL A 124 0.41 -16.27 8.57
C VAL A 124 -0.60 -15.22 9.03
N THR A 125 -0.62 -14.03 8.43
CA THR A 125 -1.58 -12.96 8.81
C THR A 125 -3.01 -13.28 8.38
N GLY A 126 -3.21 -14.06 7.30
CA GLY A 126 -4.53 -14.53 6.86
C GLY A 126 -5.27 -15.38 7.91
N THR A 127 -4.53 -16.16 8.72
CA THR A 127 -5.15 -17.03 9.74
C THR A 127 -5.74 -16.27 10.93
N VAL A 128 -5.33 -15.03 11.17
CA VAL A 128 -5.84 -14.20 12.27
C VAL A 128 -7.14 -13.48 11.89
N HIS A 129 -7.36 -13.19 10.59
CA HIS A 129 -8.56 -12.51 10.12
C HIS A 129 -9.80 -13.43 10.03
N ASP A 130 -9.62 -14.72 9.71
CA ASP A 130 -10.73 -15.69 9.62
C ASP A 130 -11.43 -15.95 10.98
N ARG A 131 -10.71 -15.77 12.10
CA ARG A 131 -11.28 -15.91 13.45
C ARG A 131 -12.18 -14.75 13.86
N ALA A 132 -12.13 -13.60 13.17
CA ALA A 132 -12.99 -12.46 13.45
C ALA A 132 -14.35 -12.57 12.74
N LEU A 133 -14.44 -13.31 11.63
CA LEU A 133 -15.68 -13.48 10.85
C LEU A 133 -16.64 -14.53 11.44
N SER A 134 -16.18 -15.42 12.32
CA SER A 134 -17.04 -16.45 12.93
C SER A 134 -17.93 -15.95 14.07
N LEU A 135 -17.85 -14.67 14.45
CA LEU A 135 -18.70 -14.05 15.48
C LEU A 135 -19.74 -13.06 14.92
N GLY A 136 -19.87 -12.97 13.60
CA GLY A 136 -20.74 -12.00 12.92
C GLY A 136 -22.26 -12.31 12.80
N PRO A 137 -22.80 -13.54 12.96
CA PRO A 137 -24.20 -13.77 12.59
C PRO A 137 -25.23 -13.29 13.65
N ALA A 138 -24.81 -12.56 14.68
CA ALA A 138 -25.74 -12.02 15.70
C ALA A 138 -26.41 -10.69 15.29
N PHE A 139 -25.87 -9.95 14.31
CA PHE A 139 -26.35 -8.58 14.02
C PHE A 139 -27.42 -8.50 12.92
N GLY A 140 -27.64 -9.57 12.15
CA GLY A 140 -28.62 -9.60 11.05
C GLY A 140 -30.08 -9.76 11.50
N ALA A 141 -30.32 -10.52 12.58
CA ALA A 141 -31.67 -10.83 13.05
C ALA A 141 -32.41 -9.63 13.70
N ALA A 142 -31.69 -8.57 14.07
CA ALA A 142 -32.28 -7.39 14.69
C ALA A 142 -32.94 -6.42 13.69
N ARG A 143 -32.63 -6.52 12.39
CA ARG A 143 -33.12 -5.57 11.37
C ARG A 143 -34.54 -5.87 10.89
N GLU A 144 -35.01 -7.12 11.02
CA GLU A 144 -36.37 -7.50 10.62
C GLU A 144 -37.42 -7.22 11.71
N ALA A 145 -37.01 -7.06 12.97
CA ALA A 145 -37.93 -6.75 14.08
C ALA A 145 -38.40 -5.28 14.12
N GLY A 146 -37.85 -4.40 13.29
CA GLY A 146 -38.15 -2.95 13.29
C GLY A 146 -39.21 -2.49 12.28
N SER A 147 -39.82 -3.40 11.51
CA SER A 147 -40.79 -3.08 10.45
C SER A 147 -42.23 -3.41 10.86
N TYR A 148 -42.72 -2.86 11.97
CA TYR A 148 -44.14 -2.90 12.31
C TYR A 148 -44.62 -1.57 12.88
N HIS A 149 -45.75 -1.09 12.33
CA HIS A 149 -46.61 0.02 12.76
C HIS A 149 -46.20 1.46 12.39
N GLU A 150 -46.42 1.82 11.12
CA GLU A 150 -46.87 3.18 10.77
C GLU A 150 -48.38 3.08 10.48
N CYS A 151 -49.21 3.63 11.38
CA CYS A 151 -50.67 3.59 11.30
C CYS A 151 -51.22 4.78 10.49
N ASP A 152 -52.17 4.48 9.61
CA ASP A 152 -52.92 5.39 8.75
C ASP A 152 -53.92 6.23 9.59
N PRO A 153 -53.88 7.58 9.60
CA PRO A 153 -54.83 8.37 10.37
C PRO A 153 -56.10 8.63 9.55
N ILE A 154 -57.10 7.77 9.73
CA ILE A 154 -58.49 8.04 9.37
C ILE A 154 -59.00 9.25 10.17
N ASN A 155 -59.39 10.28 9.41
CA ASN A 155 -60.07 11.49 9.85
C ASN A 155 -61.47 11.17 10.44
N HIS A 156 -61.56 11.06 11.77
CA HIS A 156 -62.81 11.09 12.51
C HIS A 156 -62.96 12.45 13.22
N LYS A 157 -63.75 13.36 12.62
CA LYS A 157 -64.31 14.52 13.33
C LYS A 157 -65.75 14.25 13.72
N GLY A 158 -65.97 14.15 15.03
CA GLY A 158 -67.03 14.87 15.72
C GLY A 158 -68.44 14.29 15.70
N ALA A 159 -68.68 13.25 16.50
CA ALA A 159 -70.00 13.02 17.09
C ALA A 159 -70.20 14.01 18.26
N HIS A 160 -71.06 15.02 18.06
CA HIS A 160 -71.61 15.81 19.17
C HIS A 160 -73.01 15.30 19.51
N HIS A 161 -73.15 14.82 20.74
CA HIS A 161 -74.41 14.50 21.41
C HIS A 161 -75.32 15.75 21.55
N GLY A 162 -76.65 15.54 21.48
CA GLY A 162 -77.72 16.55 21.60
C GLY A 162 -77.93 17.07 23.04
N PRO A 163 -79.17 17.32 23.53
CA PRO A 163 -80.49 17.49 22.90
C PRO A 163 -81.11 18.88 23.18
N GLN A 164 -82.18 19.27 22.49
CA GLN A 164 -83.17 20.24 23.02
C GLN A 164 -84.57 19.88 22.46
N ILE A 165 -85.43 19.48 23.40
CA ILE A 165 -86.89 19.71 23.56
C ILE A 165 -87.66 20.32 22.37
#